data_AF-S7T628-F1
#
_entry.id   AF-S7T628-F1
#
_cell.length_a   1.000
_cell.length_b   1.000
_cell.length_c   1.000
_cell.angle_alpha   90.00
_cell.angle_beta   90.00
_cell.angle_gamma   90.00
#
_symmetry.space_group_name_H-M   'P 1'
#
loop_
_entity.id
_entity.type
_entity.pdbx_description
1 polymer ?
#
loop_
_entity_poly.entity_id
_entity_poly.type
_entity_poly.pdbx_seq_one_letter_code
_entity_poly.pdbx_strand_id
1 'polypeptide(L)' 'MPYRHLGKRIVRMEFKRFIHTFIRIPCLIIRTGRKIVYRLVGYNHSLKHALNCFHALKQFNFP' A
#
# COMPACT_ATOMS: atom_id res chain seq x y z
N MET A 1 19.92 4.74 -9.66
CA MET A 1 18.56 4.71 -9.07
C MET A 1 18.10 3.27 -8.85
N PRO A 2 18.21 2.73 -7.63
CA PRO A 2 17.91 1.32 -7.33
C PRO A 2 16.44 0.92 -7.55
N TYR A 3 15.50 1.87 -7.60
CA TYR A 3 14.06 1.56 -7.76
C TYR A 3 13.55 1.43 -9.21
N ARG A 4 14.41 1.65 -10.21
CA ARG A 4 14.00 1.70 -11.63
C ARG A 4 13.51 0.35 -12.15
N HIS A 5 14.11 -0.75 -11.70
CA HIS A 5 13.66 -2.10 -12.08
C HIS A 5 12.30 -2.43 -11.47
N LEU A 6 12.03 -1.96 -10.25
CA LEU A 6 10.79 -2.20 -9.52
C LEU A 6 9.64 -1.42 -10.14
N GLY A 7 9.88 -0.15 -10.48
CA GLY A 7 8.92 0.67 -11.24
C GLY A 7 8.56 0.06 -12.58
N LYS A 8 9.54 -0.38 -13.38
CA LYS A 8 9.29 -1.09 -14.65
C LYS A 8 8.47 -2.37 -14.46
N ARG A 9 8.69 -3.10 -13.37
CA ARG A 9 7.92 -4.31 -13.07
C ARG A 9 6.47 -3.98 -12.72
N ILE A 10 6.22 -2.92 -11.96
CA ILE A 10 4.87 -2.45 -11.60
C ILE A 10 4.11 -1.99 -12.83
N VAL A 11 4.73 -1.17 -13.69
CA VAL A 11 4.10 -0.68 -14.93
C VAL A 11 3.76 -1.82 -15.90
N ARG A 12 4.54 -2.91 -15.88
CA ARG A 12 4.29 -4.12 -16.69
C ARG A 12 3.35 -5.14 -16.03
N MET A 13 2.84 -4.90 -14.81
CA MET A 13 1.89 -5.82 -14.20
C MET A 13 0.54 -5.75 -14.91
N GLU A 14 -0.12 -6.91 -15.00
CA GLU A 14 -1.53 -6.95 -15.37
C GLU A 14 -2.37 -6.08 -14.42
N PHE A 15 -3.30 -5.31 -14.98
CA PHE A 15 -4.10 -4.34 -14.22
C PHE A 15 -4.82 -4.99 -13.03
N LYS A 16 -5.34 -6.21 -13.20
CA LYS A 16 -5.98 -6.99 -12.12
C LYS A 16 -5.02 -7.29 -10.96
N ARG A 17 -3.76 -7.63 -11.27
CA ARG A 17 -2.71 -7.90 -10.29
C ARG A 17 -2.27 -6.63 -9.58
N PHE A 18 -2.20 -5.51 -10.31
CA PHE A 18 -1.96 -4.20 -9.72
C PHE A 18 -3.04 -3.85 -8.69
N ILE A 19 -4.33 -3.98 -9.05
CA ILE A 19 -5.46 -3.75 -8.13
C ILE A 19 -5.32 -4.65 -6.90
N HIS A 20 -5.07 -5.95 -7.06
CA HIS A 20 -4.93 -6.86 -5.91
C HIS A 20 -3.72 -6.57 -5.02
N THR A 21 -2.67 -5.94 -5.57
CA THR A 21 -1.41 -5.70 -4.83
C THR A 21 -1.40 -4.34 -4.13
N PHE A 22 -1.97 -3.31 -4.76
CA PHE A 22 -1.87 -1.92 -4.31
C PHE A 22 -3.20 -1.31 -3.83
N ILE A 23 -4.35 -1.74 -4.38
CA ILE A 23 -5.66 -1.14 -4.08
C ILE A 23 -6.46 -2.02 -3.11
N ARG A 24 -6.63 -3.30 -3.45
CA ARG A 24 -7.26 -4.32 -2.59
C ARG A 24 -6.22 -4.89 -1.63
N ILE A 25 -5.69 -4.01 -0.79
CA ILE A 25 -4.83 -4.44 0.29
C ILE A 25 -5.66 -5.37 1.19
N PRO A 26 -5.22 -6.61 1.47
CA PRO A 26 -5.92 -7.48 2.39
C PRO A 26 -5.89 -6.85 3.78
N CYS A 27 -6.94 -6.13 4.11
CA CYS A 27 -7.17 -5.52 5.41
C CYS A 27 -8.36 -6.21 6.07
N LEU A 28 -8.14 -6.70 7.27
CA LEU A 28 -9.18 -7.22 8.12
C LEU A 28 -9.83 -6.04 8.84
N ILE A 29 -11.13 -5.85 8.58
CA ILE A 29 -11.94 -4.83 9.26
C ILE A 29 -12.56 -5.50 10.48
N ILE A 30 -11.97 -5.27 11.65
CA ILE A 30 -12.45 -5.82 12.91
C ILE A 30 -13.34 -4.76 13.57
N ARG A 31 -14.63 -5.06 13.68
CA ARG A 31 -15.57 -4.23 14.45
C ARG A 31 -15.53 -4.68 15.90
N THR A 32 -14.94 -3.87 16.78
CA THR A 32 -14.85 -4.16 18.22
C THR A 32 -15.67 -3.13 18.97
N GLY A 33 -16.88 -3.49 19.40
CA GLY A 33 -17.81 -2.57 20.06
C GLY A 33 -18.11 -1.32 19.23
N ARG A 34 -17.76 -0.14 19.75
CA ARG A 34 -17.91 1.17 19.07
C ARG A 34 -16.68 1.59 18.24
N LYS A 35 -15.69 0.71 18.03
CA LYS A 35 -14.45 1.00 17.29
C LYS A 35 -14.31 0.10 16.06
N ILE A 36 -13.97 0.70 14.93
CA ILE A 36 -13.57 -0.02 13.72
C ILE A 36 -12.04 -0.04 13.67
N VAL A 37 -11.45 -1.24 13.71
CA VAL A 37 -10.00 -1.44 13.63
C VAL A 37 -9.66 -2.03 12.27
N TYR A 38 -8.83 -1.32 11.51
CA TYR A 38 -8.31 -1.78 10.23
C TYR A 38 -6.95 -2.47 10.46
N ARG A 39 -6.89 -3.79 10.29
CA ARG A 39 -5.65 -4.57 10.45
C ARG A 39 -5.15 -5.02 9.08
N LEU A 40 -3.91 -4.67 8.73
CA LEU A 40 -3.30 -5.11 7.48
C LEU A 40 -2.82 -6.57 7.63
N VAL A 41 -3.32 -7.48 6.79
CA VAL A 41 -3.07 -8.94 6.87
C VAL A 41 -2.07 -9.42 5.81
N GLY A 42 -1.84 -8.64 4.75
CA GLY A 42 -0.85 -8.98 3.71
C GLY A 42 0.16 -7.86 3.53
N TYR A 43 1.29 -7.97 4.25
CA TYR A 43 2.40 -7.03 4.10
C TYR A 43 3.35 -7.54 3.01
N ASN A 44 3.24 -6.96 1.82
CA ASN A 44 4.15 -7.26 0.71
C ASN A 44 5.20 -6.15 0.54
N HIS A 45 6.35 -6.47 -0.05
CA HIS A 45 7.45 -5.51 -0.20
C HIS A 45 7.06 -4.27 -1.01
N SER A 46 6.21 -4.41 -2.04
CA SER A 46 5.70 -3.28 -2.83
C SER A 46 4.79 -2.36 -2.00
N LEU A 47 3.98 -2.92 -1.10
CA LEU A 47 3.09 -2.20 -0.19
C LEU A 47 3.88 -1.40 0.84
N LYS A 48 5.00 -1.94 1.34
CA LYS A 48 5.92 -1.20 2.22
C LYS A 48 6.37 0.11 1.57
N HIS A 49 6.80 0.06 0.30
CA HIS A 49 7.23 1.25 -0.44
C HIS A 49 6.09 2.24 -0.66
N ALA A 50 4.90 1.75 -1.00
CA ALA A 50 3.72 2.59 -1.18
C ALA A 50 3.31 3.31 0.13
N LEU A 51 3.28 2.59 1.26
CA LEU A 51 2.97 3.16 2.57
C LEU A 51 4.04 4.17 3.01
N ASN A 52 5.32 3.90 2.76
CA ASN A 52 6.40 4.84 3.07
C ASN A 52 6.29 6.12 2.24
N CYS A 53 5.93 6.00 0.95
CA CYS A 53 5.66 7.13 0.09
C CYS A 53 4.47 7.94 0.59
N PHE A 54 3.37 7.29 0.97
CA PHE A 54 2.21 7.95 1.56
C PHE A 54 2.54 8.66 2.87
N HIS A 55 3.37 8.05 3.72
CA HIS A 55 3.84 8.65 4.95
C HIS A 55 4.70 9.89 4.67
N ALA A 56 5.61 9.81 3.70
CA ALA A 56 6.39 10.96 3.26
C ALA A 56 5.48 12.08 2.72
N LEU A 57 4.49 11.77 1.88
CA LEU A 57 3.52 12.75 1.39
C LEU A 57 2.70 13.41 2.51
N LYS A 58 2.28 12.63 3.51
CA LYS A 58 1.61 13.17 4.71
C LYS A 58 2.52 14.10 5.51
N GLN A 59 3.82 13.80 5.54
CA GLN A 59 4.83 14.61 6.22
C GLN A 59 5.19 15.88 5.44
N PHE A 60 4.96 15.88 4.12
CA PHE A 60 5.03 17.06 3.26
C PHE A 60 3.81 17.98 3.36
N ASN A 61 2.79 17.63 4.16
CA ASN A 61 1.75 18.60 4.49
C ASN A 61 2.38 19.69 5.37
N PHE A 62 2.81 20.77 4.72
CA PHE A 62 3.35 21.97 5.35
C PHE A 62 2.40 22.47 6.47
N PRO A 63 2.96 23.08 7.53
CA PRO A 63 2.19 23.59 8.67
C PRO A 63 1.10 24.58 8.26
#